data_AF-A0A3D1XN32-F1
#
_entry.id   AF-A0A3D1XN32-F1
#
_cell.length_a   1.000
_cell.length_b   1.000
_cell.length_c   1.000
_cell.angle_alpha   90.00
_cell.angle_beta   90.00
_cell.angle_gamma   90.00
#
_symmetry.space_group_name_H-M   'P 1'
#
loop_
_entity.id
_entity.type
_entity.pdbx_description
1 polymer ?
#
loop_
_entity_poly.entity_id
_entity_poly.type
_entity_poly.pdbx_seq_one_letter_code
_entity_poly.pdbx_strand_id
1 'polypeptide(L)'
;MTKKVEEDGLNIRQWVRDRILFLAVGIFVIGAAGYIGADKVFESHSIWFHPIREFALLISLIGVISLGYEVFLRELTFNEYKEALQEIVNPDAVRLGIQGIFKNRSELAQATSFEALFKNVKKEVFIGGSSLLSISTASRELIKDKVLSGINVRLLVMDPKSPVVELITKQGGGRHTFLNEIKTSLLLLQKLYHEIEDTNTSGKGALIVHSYDTIPSHSFISIDAQSSSGMIIADIGPYLGRSTPRPSMQVVNKKNGMFGYWKDMNDIMWEGSNPVKMKAADPSAVESKTLVLASGSKTEFYDSERDSWTEAYICQMGEGWRGIKGSQWVWVRETVTKEEAITGSQKKFRLQFNLPLKSSGSIHRAEMLLRSDNTCHITVNDVRLLQEYGGAEYSDPFLIDIDQYVHAGDNTITFDLVSYAKPDAKAPEDNPTGLIYRLHVEYS
;
A
#
# COMPACT_ATOMS: atom_id res chain seq x y z
N MET A 1 21.03 -34.64 -30.12
CA MET A 1 21.07 -35.31 -28.80
C MET A 1 21.76 -34.39 -27.82
N THR A 2 21.00 -33.66 -27.01
CA THR A 2 21.40 -33.12 -25.69
C THR A 2 20.12 -32.61 -25.02
N LYS A 3 20.00 -32.89 -23.72
CA LYS A 3 18.76 -33.06 -22.96
C LYS A 3 17.97 -31.77 -22.72
N LYS A 4 16.63 -31.90 -22.77
CA LYS A 4 15.64 -31.05 -22.09
C LYS A 4 15.97 -30.94 -20.59
N VAL A 5 15.92 -29.74 -20.04
CA VAL A 5 15.68 -29.48 -18.62
C VAL A 5 14.54 -28.47 -18.57
N GLU A 6 13.34 -28.95 -18.21
CA GLU A 6 12.18 -28.13 -17.88
C GLU A 6 12.33 -27.73 -16.40
N GLU A 7 12.49 -26.44 -16.11
CA GLU A 7 12.32 -25.89 -14.77
C GLU A 7 10.99 -25.15 -14.72
N ASP A 8 9.92 -25.93 -14.54
CA ASP A 8 8.71 -25.44 -13.89
C ASP A 8 9.12 -25.17 -12.43
N GLY A 9 9.26 -23.90 -12.08
CA GLY A 9 9.60 -23.46 -10.72
C GLY A 9 8.43 -23.71 -9.78
N LEU A 10 8.06 -24.98 -9.58
CA LEU A 10 7.23 -25.42 -8.47
C LEU A 10 7.81 -24.78 -7.21
N ASN A 11 6.99 -24.08 -6.44
CA ASN A 11 7.38 -23.63 -5.11
C ASN A 11 7.61 -24.90 -4.28
N ILE A 12 8.84 -25.44 -4.34
CA ILE A 12 9.23 -26.77 -3.85
C ILE A 12 8.78 -26.95 -2.41
N ARG A 13 8.80 -25.86 -1.64
CA ARG A 13 8.36 -25.83 -0.25
C ARG A 13 6.86 -26.12 -0.10
N GLN A 14 6.02 -25.49 -0.92
CA GLN A 14 4.57 -25.71 -0.92
C GLN A 14 4.22 -27.09 -1.48
N TRP A 15 4.91 -27.52 -2.54
CA TRP A 15 4.74 -28.84 -3.14
C TRP A 15 5.12 -29.99 -2.19
N VAL A 16 6.24 -29.86 -1.47
CA VAL A 16 6.67 -30.84 -0.46
C VAL A 16 5.67 -30.86 0.70
N ARG A 17 5.24 -29.70 1.18
CA ARG A 17 4.24 -29.60 2.27
C ARG A 17 2.96 -30.32 1.91
N ASP A 18 2.42 -30.03 0.74
CA ASP A 18 1.14 -30.60 0.31
C ASP A 18 1.27 -32.12 0.18
N ARG A 19 2.39 -32.65 -0.35
CA ARG A 19 2.63 -34.10 -0.42
C ARG A 19 2.74 -34.79 0.94
N ILE A 20 3.40 -34.16 1.91
CA ILE A 20 3.51 -34.73 3.27
C ILE A 20 2.13 -34.74 3.94
N LEU A 21 1.34 -33.68 3.76
CA LEU A 21 -0.02 -33.59 4.30
C LEU A 21 -0.95 -34.62 3.65
N PHE A 22 -0.88 -34.78 2.33
CA PHE A 22 -1.59 -35.83 1.60
C PHE A 22 -1.20 -37.23 2.07
N LEU A 23 0.09 -37.47 2.36
CA LEU A 23 0.56 -38.75 2.88
C LEU A 23 -0.03 -39.03 4.28
N ALA A 24 -0.01 -38.05 5.18
CA ALA A 24 -0.57 -38.19 6.52
C ALA A 24 -2.08 -38.47 6.50
N VAL A 25 -2.83 -37.76 5.64
CA VAL A 25 -4.26 -38.01 5.41
C VAL A 25 -4.47 -39.41 4.81
N GLY A 26 -3.65 -39.82 3.84
CA GLY A 26 -3.74 -41.15 3.24
C GLY A 26 -3.53 -42.27 4.25
N ILE A 27 -2.51 -42.16 5.11
CA ILE A 27 -2.23 -43.11 6.19
C ILE A 27 -3.42 -43.19 7.15
N PHE A 28 -3.99 -42.05 7.55
CA PHE A 28 -5.17 -42.00 8.41
C PHE A 28 -6.38 -42.71 7.76
N VAL A 29 -6.70 -42.35 6.51
CA VAL A 29 -7.87 -42.90 5.80
C VAL A 29 -7.72 -44.41 5.59
N ILE A 30 -6.52 -44.89 5.24
CA ILE A 30 -6.25 -46.33 5.07
C ILE A 30 -6.41 -47.07 6.41
N GLY A 31 -5.86 -46.52 7.50
CA GLY A 31 -6.02 -47.10 8.84
C GLY A 31 -7.49 -47.12 9.30
N ALA A 32 -8.22 -46.02 9.12
CA ALA A 32 -9.63 -45.92 9.47
C ALA A 32 -10.51 -46.86 8.63
N ALA A 33 -10.27 -46.93 7.32
CA ALA A 33 -10.98 -47.85 6.43
C ALA A 33 -10.68 -49.32 6.77
N GLY A 34 -9.43 -49.65 7.10
CA GLY A 34 -9.05 -50.97 7.58
C GLY A 34 -9.72 -51.34 8.90
N TYR A 35 -9.81 -50.39 9.84
CA TYR A 35 -10.47 -50.60 11.13
C TYR A 35 -11.98 -50.82 11.00
N ILE A 36 -12.67 -49.99 10.21
CA ILE A 36 -14.12 -50.09 9.97
C ILE A 36 -14.45 -51.29 9.08
N GLY A 37 -13.60 -51.60 8.10
CA GLY A 37 -13.78 -52.69 7.14
C GLY A 37 -13.42 -54.07 7.67
N ALA A 38 -12.65 -54.18 8.76
CA ALA A 38 -12.25 -55.46 9.35
C ALA A 38 -13.46 -56.36 9.66
N ASP A 39 -14.54 -55.78 10.17
CA ASP A 39 -15.80 -56.47 10.53
C ASP A 39 -16.58 -57.00 9.31
N LYS A 40 -16.28 -56.49 8.10
CA LYS A 40 -16.91 -56.94 6.85
C LYS A 40 -16.11 -58.01 6.10
N VAL A 41 -14.81 -58.10 6.35
CA VAL A 41 -13.89 -58.97 5.60
C VAL A 41 -13.49 -60.21 6.39
N PHE A 42 -13.44 -60.12 7.72
CA PHE A 42 -13.08 -61.24 8.58
C PHE A 42 -14.24 -61.60 9.51
N GLU A 43 -14.52 -62.90 9.63
CA GLU A 43 -15.47 -63.40 10.63
C GLU A 43 -14.95 -63.09 12.04
N SER A 44 -15.85 -62.71 12.94
CA SER A 44 -15.52 -62.29 14.32
C SER A 44 -14.80 -63.34 15.17
N HIS A 45 -14.77 -64.60 14.72
CA HIS A 45 -14.10 -65.72 15.37
C HIS A 45 -12.74 -66.06 14.75
N SER A 46 -12.31 -65.29 13.73
CA SER A 46 -11.01 -65.46 13.08
C SER A 46 -9.88 -65.01 14.00
N ILE A 47 -8.85 -65.84 14.12
CA ILE A 47 -7.61 -65.54 14.86
C ILE A 47 -6.90 -64.27 14.34
N TRP A 48 -7.20 -63.83 13.11
CA TRP A 48 -6.60 -62.64 12.48
C TRP A 48 -7.40 -61.36 12.66
N PHE A 49 -8.64 -61.45 13.16
CA PHE A 49 -9.53 -60.32 13.31
C PHE A 49 -8.97 -59.25 14.26
N HIS A 50 -8.61 -59.65 15.49
CA HIS A 50 -8.07 -58.74 16.50
C HIS A 50 -6.72 -58.11 16.09
N PRO A 51 -5.71 -58.87 15.63
CA PRO A 51 -4.44 -58.30 15.20
C PRO A 51 -4.57 -57.27 14.07
N ILE A 52 -5.37 -57.55 13.04
CA ILE A 52 -5.53 -56.65 11.90
C ILE A 52 -6.26 -55.36 12.32
N ARG A 53 -7.29 -55.49 13.16
CA ARG A 53 -8.06 -54.33 13.65
C ARG A 53 -7.21 -53.44 14.54
N GLU A 54 -6.43 -53.99 15.46
CA GLU A 54 -5.50 -53.22 16.30
C GLU A 54 -4.39 -52.56 15.48
N PHE A 55 -3.85 -53.26 14.49
CA PHE A 55 -2.83 -52.71 13.60
C PHE A 55 -3.38 -51.56 12.74
N ALA A 56 -4.60 -51.69 12.21
CA ALA A 56 -5.26 -50.63 11.47
C ALA A 56 -5.56 -49.39 12.33
N LEU A 57 -5.94 -49.60 13.60
CA LEU A 57 -6.10 -48.51 14.57
C LEU A 57 -4.77 -47.79 14.85
N LEU A 58 -3.67 -48.54 14.98
CA LEU A 58 -2.34 -47.99 15.18
C LEU A 58 -1.89 -47.15 13.97
N ILE A 59 -2.13 -47.63 12.74
CA ILE A 59 -1.87 -46.87 11.50
C ILE A 59 -2.69 -45.57 11.48
N SER A 60 -3.97 -45.64 11.83
CA SER A 60 -4.86 -44.47 11.90
C SER A 60 -4.33 -43.43 12.90
N LEU A 61 -3.91 -43.88 14.09
CA LEU A 61 -3.36 -43.01 15.13
C LEU A 61 -2.06 -42.33 14.67
N ILE A 62 -1.17 -43.04 13.98
CA ILE A 62 0.05 -42.47 13.37
C ILE A 62 -0.33 -41.37 12.36
N GLY A 63 -1.35 -41.59 11.54
CA GLY A 63 -1.86 -40.59 10.60
C GLY A 63 -2.34 -39.31 11.29
N VAL A 64 -3.12 -39.44 12.38
CA VAL A 64 -3.60 -38.29 13.18
C VAL A 64 -2.45 -37.52 13.82
N ILE A 65 -1.49 -38.21 14.45
CA ILE A 65 -0.34 -37.58 15.11
C ILE A 65 0.52 -36.85 14.07
N SER A 66 0.79 -37.49 12.92
CA SER A 66 1.56 -36.88 11.84
C SER A 66 0.88 -35.64 11.26
N LEU A 67 -0.45 -35.66 11.14
CA LEU A 67 -1.24 -34.52 10.67
C LEU A 67 -1.23 -33.37 11.68
N GLY A 68 -1.39 -33.67 12.98
CA GLY A 68 -1.27 -32.68 14.05
C GLY A 68 0.12 -32.04 14.12
N TYR A 69 1.17 -32.83 13.88
CA TYR A 69 2.54 -32.31 13.83
C TYR A 69 2.74 -31.32 12.68
N GLU A 70 2.33 -31.67 11.46
CA GLU A 70 2.51 -30.80 10.29
C GLU A 70 1.63 -29.55 10.32
N VAL A 71 0.40 -29.65 10.81
CA VAL A 71 -0.55 -28.52 10.82
C VAL A 71 -0.26 -27.55 11.96
N PHE A 72 0.11 -28.04 13.15
CA PHE A 72 0.22 -27.18 14.33
C PHE A 72 1.65 -27.02 14.84
N LEU A 73 2.32 -28.14 15.14
CA LEU A 73 3.61 -28.09 15.82
C LEU A 73 4.71 -27.54 14.91
N ARG A 74 4.69 -27.86 13.63
CA ARG A 74 5.69 -27.37 12.67
C ARG A 74 5.57 -25.87 12.44
N GLU A 75 4.36 -25.32 12.37
CA GLU A 75 4.18 -23.89 12.16
C GLU A 75 4.60 -23.08 13.40
N LEU A 76 4.22 -23.55 14.60
CA LEU A 76 4.68 -22.98 15.87
C LEU A 76 6.21 -23.03 16.00
N THR A 77 6.80 -24.22 15.83
CA THR A 77 8.26 -24.39 15.93
C THR A 77 8.99 -23.62 14.85
N PHE A 78 8.51 -23.60 13.61
CA PHE A 78 9.18 -22.86 12.53
C PHE A 78 9.16 -21.34 12.78
N ASN A 79 8.06 -20.80 13.31
CA ASN A 79 8.01 -19.38 13.68
C ASN A 79 8.96 -19.07 14.83
N GLU A 80 8.99 -19.90 15.88
CA GLU A 80 9.96 -19.76 16.98
C GLU A 80 11.42 -19.88 16.51
N TYR A 81 11.73 -20.86 15.65
CA TYR A 81 13.07 -21.02 15.07
C TYR A 81 13.43 -19.85 14.16
N LYS A 82 12.47 -19.32 13.39
CA LYS A 82 12.70 -18.16 12.53
C LYS A 82 12.96 -16.91 13.35
N GLU A 83 12.19 -16.69 14.43
CA GLU A 83 12.44 -15.60 15.37
C GLU A 83 13.83 -15.75 15.99
N ALA A 84 14.17 -16.91 16.55
CA ALA A 84 15.49 -17.19 17.13
C ALA A 84 16.63 -17.04 16.10
N LEU A 85 16.45 -17.49 14.86
CA LEU A 85 17.40 -17.29 13.77
C LEU A 85 17.54 -15.82 13.38
N GLN A 86 16.46 -15.04 13.38
CA GLN A 86 16.53 -13.59 13.17
C GLN A 86 17.26 -12.89 14.31
N GLU A 87 17.11 -13.34 15.56
CA GLU A 87 17.91 -12.87 16.70
C GLU A 87 19.39 -13.18 16.54
N ILE A 88 19.73 -14.34 15.96
CA ILE A 88 21.12 -14.75 15.73
C ILE A 88 21.75 -14.03 14.53
N VAL A 89 21.00 -13.85 13.43
CA VAL A 89 21.52 -13.30 12.17
C VAL A 89 21.60 -11.78 12.19
N ASN A 90 20.70 -11.09 12.91
CA ASN A 90 20.71 -9.63 13.05
C ASN A 90 20.48 -9.20 14.51
N PRO A 91 21.42 -9.54 15.42
CA PRO A 91 21.27 -9.28 16.86
C PRO A 91 21.10 -7.79 17.16
N ASP A 92 21.76 -6.91 16.38
CA ASP A 92 21.63 -5.46 16.55
C ASP A 92 20.25 -4.94 16.13
N ALA A 93 19.65 -5.44 15.05
CA ALA A 93 18.31 -5.00 14.64
C ALA A 93 17.27 -5.41 15.70
N VAL A 94 17.37 -6.64 16.21
CA VAL A 94 16.50 -7.15 17.26
C VAL A 94 16.71 -6.39 18.57
N ARG A 95 17.96 -6.11 18.96
CA ARG A 95 18.29 -5.31 20.15
C ARG A 95 17.75 -3.89 20.03
N LEU A 96 17.85 -3.29 18.85
CA LEU A 96 17.38 -1.95 18.56
C LEU A 96 15.85 -1.87 18.34
N GLY A 97 15.14 -3.00 18.31
CA GLY A 97 13.69 -3.04 18.09
C GLY A 97 13.27 -2.74 16.65
N ILE A 98 14.17 -2.91 15.68
CA ILE A 98 13.90 -2.73 14.25
C ILE A 98 13.24 -4.01 13.72
N GLN A 99 11.99 -3.92 13.27
CA GLN A 99 11.27 -5.03 12.65
C GLN A 99 11.54 -5.13 11.14
N GLY A 100 11.80 -4.01 10.49
CA GLY A 100 12.05 -3.97 9.04
C GLY A 100 12.66 -2.64 8.59
N ILE A 101 13.47 -2.73 7.54
CA ILE A 101 13.96 -1.59 6.78
C ILE A 101 13.54 -1.83 5.33
N PHE A 102 12.76 -0.90 4.78
CA PHE A 102 12.20 -0.97 3.45
C PHE A 102 12.86 0.11 2.59
N LYS A 103 13.14 -0.18 1.33
CA LYS A 103 13.78 0.76 0.40
C LYS A 103 12.89 1.97 0.13
N ASN A 104 11.58 1.78 0.11
CA ASN A 104 10.59 2.82 -0.13
C ASN A 104 9.22 2.45 0.45
N ARG A 105 8.27 3.39 0.38
CA ARG A 105 6.89 3.21 0.85
C ARG A 105 6.09 2.13 0.10
N SER A 106 6.42 1.84 -1.16
CA SER A 106 5.73 0.79 -1.92
C SER A 106 6.07 -0.60 -1.35
N GLU A 107 7.35 -0.83 -1.06
CA GLU A 107 7.82 -2.06 -0.40
C GLU A 107 7.24 -2.20 1.01
N LEU A 108 7.19 -1.10 1.78
CA LEU A 108 6.51 -1.08 3.08
C LEU A 108 5.02 -1.44 2.93
N ALA A 109 4.32 -0.87 1.94
CA ALA A 109 2.89 -1.12 1.74
C ALA A 109 2.57 -2.57 1.33
N GLN A 110 3.49 -3.25 0.64
CA GLN A 110 3.40 -4.69 0.35
C GLN A 110 3.57 -5.54 1.61
N ALA A 111 4.49 -5.14 2.50
CA ALA A 111 4.74 -5.87 3.75
C ALA A 111 3.65 -5.61 4.81
N THR A 112 3.17 -4.38 4.92
CA THR A 112 2.14 -3.97 5.87
C THR A 112 1.32 -2.83 5.29
N SER A 113 0.06 -3.10 4.95
CA SER A 113 -0.83 -2.08 4.42
C SER A 113 -1.17 -1.03 5.49
N PHE A 114 -1.47 0.19 5.03
CA PHE A 114 -1.85 1.28 5.92
C PHE A 114 -3.14 0.97 6.71
N GLU A 115 -4.07 0.25 6.10
CA GLU A 115 -5.28 -0.26 6.76
C GLU A 115 -4.95 -1.26 7.87
N ALA A 116 -4.00 -2.16 7.63
CA ALA A 116 -3.56 -3.14 8.62
C ALA A 116 -2.93 -2.46 9.85
N LEU A 117 -2.15 -1.40 9.64
CA LEU A 117 -1.61 -0.58 10.73
C LEU A 117 -2.72 0.04 11.58
N PHE A 118 -3.76 0.55 10.93
CA PHE A 118 -4.85 1.26 11.60
C PHE A 118 -5.82 0.30 12.32
N LYS A 119 -5.89 -0.97 11.90
CA LYS A 119 -6.82 -1.97 12.46
C LYS A 119 -6.67 -2.15 13.98
N ASN A 120 -5.42 -2.18 14.47
CA ASN A 120 -5.10 -2.55 15.85
C ASN A 120 -4.83 -1.36 16.80
N VAL A 121 -5.05 -0.13 16.36
CA VAL A 121 -4.85 1.07 17.18
C VAL A 121 -5.86 1.08 18.33
N LYS A 122 -5.37 1.34 19.55
CA LYS A 122 -6.20 1.34 20.77
C LYS A 122 -6.44 2.72 21.35
N LYS A 123 -5.47 3.63 21.26
CA LYS A 123 -5.51 4.94 21.94
C LYS A 123 -5.24 6.10 21.01
N GLU A 124 -4.16 6.02 20.23
CA GLU A 124 -3.67 7.17 19.47
C GLU A 124 -2.96 6.79 18.18
N VAL A 125 -3.24 7.57 17.13
CA VAL A 125 -2.40 7.67 15.94
C VAL A 125 -1.78 9.07 15.89
N PHE A 126 -0.47 9.16 15.70
CA PHE A 126 0.23 10.40 15.50
C PHE A 126 1.03 10.37 14.19
N ILE A 127 0.70 11.24 13.24
CA ILE A 127 1.28 11.24 11.88
C ILE A 127 1.93 12.58 11.60
N GLY A 128 3.21 12.55 11.21
CA GLY A 128 3.96 13.74 10.82
C GLY A 128 4.50 13.64 9.41
N GLY A 129 4.37 14.71 8.64
CA GLY A 129 4.92 14.78 7.30
C GLY A 129 4.87 16.18 6.69
N SER A 130 5.43 16.33 5.50
CA SER A 130 5.48 17.63 4.82
C SER A 130 4.10 18.17 4.45
N SER A 131 3.45 17.55 3.46
CA SER A 131 2.12 17.98 3.01
C SER A 131 0.98 17.16 3.60
N LEU A 132 1.23 15.92 4.05
CA LEU A 132 0.19 14.97 4.46
C LEU A 132 -0.90 14.69 3.39
N LEU A 133 -0.65 14.98 2.11
CA LEU A 133 -1.65 14.82 1.05
C LEU A 133 -2.29 13.43 0.99
N SER A 134 -1.48 12.37 0.95
CA SER A 134 -1.97 10.99 0.92
C SER A 134 -2.82 10.63 2.16
N ILE A 135 -2.53 11.25 3.30
CA ILE A 135 -3.25 11.03 4.55
C ILE A 135 -4.61 11.75 4.51
N SER A 136 -4.62 13.00 4.02
CA SER A 136 -5.85 13.79 3.86
C SER A 136 -6.77 13.32 2.73
N THR A 137 -6.27 12.52 1.78
CA THR A 137 -7.03 12.01 0.63
C THR A 137 -7.35 10.51 0.79
N ALA A 138 -6.34 9.65 0.64
CA ALA A 138 -6.52 8.20 0.58
C ALA A 138 -6.90 7.59 1.93
N SER A 139 -6.40 8.15 3.03
CA SER A 139 -6.66 7.65 4.39
C SER A 139 -7.74 8.42 5.14
N ARG A 140 -8.47 9.30 4.44
CA ARG A 140 -9.48 10.20 5.03
C ARG A 140 -10.56 9.47 5.81
N GLU A 141 -11.20 8.48 5.18
CA GLU A 141 -12.27 7.71 5.82
C GLU A 141 -11.75 6.88 6.99
N LEU A 142 -10.54 6.31 6.88
CA LEU A 142 -9.89 5.61 7.99
C LEU A 142 -9.67 6.52 9.20
N ILE A 143 -9.24 7.77 8.98
CA ILE A 143 -9.09 8.75 10.06
C ILE A 143 -10.45 9.06 10.69
N LYS A 144 -11.46 9.30 9.86
CA LYS A 144 -12.84 9.55 10.31
C LYS A 144 -13.33 8.43 11.21
N ASP A 145 -13.25 7.19 10.73
CA ASP A 145 -13.69 5.99 11.45
C ASP A 145 -12.96 5.84 12.78
N LYS A 146 -11.64 6.07 12.80
CA LYS A 146 -10.86 5.98 14.05
C LYS A 146 -11.27 7.04 15.06
N VAL A 147 -11.43 8.28 14.64
CA VAL A 147 -11.88 9.35 15.52
C VAL A 147 -13.29 9.05 16.05
N LEU A 148 -14.22 8.63 15.20
CA LEU A 148 -15.57 8.25 15.61
C LEU A 148 -15.58 7.03 16.56
N SER A 149 -14.59 6.13 16.45
CA SER A 149 -14.42 4.99 17.36
C SER A 149 -13.77 5.33 18.72
N GLY A 150 -13.47 6.61 18.99
CA GLY A 150 -12.90 7.06 20.27
C GLY A 150 -11.38 7.20 20.29
N ILE A 151 -10.70 7.04 19.15
CA ILE A 151 -9.23 7.11 19.06
C ILE A 151 -8.80 8.54 18.75
N ASN A 152 -7.75 9.01 19.42
CA ASN A 152 -7.17 10.32 19.15
C ASN A 152 -6.26 10.26 17.92
N VAL A 153 -6.40 11.23 17.02
CA VAL A 153 -5.56 11.38 15.84
C VAL A 153 -4.87 12.73 15.88
N ARG A 154 -3.55 12.71 16.06
CA ARG A 154 -2.67 13.88 15.96
C ARG A 154 -2.04 13.92 14.57
N LEU A 155 -2.09 15.07 13.92
CA LEU A 155 -1.50 15.30 12.61
C LEU A 155 -0.56 16.50 12.67
N LEU A 156 0.61 16.35 12.06
CA LEU A 156 1.64 17.37 12.00
C LEU A 156 2.03 17.64 10.54
N VAL A 157 1.72 18.86 10.06
CA VAL A 157 1.89 19.29 8.66
C VAL A 157 2.80 20.51 8.58
N MET A 158 3.56 20.68 7.50
CA MET A 158 4.41 21.86 7.32
C MET A 158 3.53 23.13 7.24
N ASP A 159 3.93 24.22 7.90
CA ASP A 159 3.26 25.51 7.75
C ASP A 159 3.46 26.03 6.31
N PRO A 160 2.38 26.31 5.54
CA PRO A 160 2.50 26.87 4.19
C PRO A 160 3.24 28.21 4.14
N LYS A 161 3.34 28.94 5.25
CA LYS A 161 4.09 30.20 5.38
C LYS A 161 5.53 30.01 5.84
N SER A 162 5.97 28.77 6.11
CA SER A 162 7.34 28.51 6.55
C SER A 162 8.35 28.89 5.46
N PRO A 163 9.47 29.53 5.81
CA PRO A 163 10.61 29.74 4.91
C PRO A 163 11.13 28.43 4.28
N VAL A 164 10.94 27.29 4.96
CA VAL A 164 11.31 25.96 4.45
C VAL A 164 10.49 25.58 3.21
N VAL A 165 9.20 25.94 3.17
CA VAL A 165 8.34 25.69 2.01
C VAL A 165 8.81 26.50 0.81
N GLU A 166 9.19 27.76 1.03
CA GLU A 166 9.75 28.61 -0.03
C GLU A 166 11.06 28.02 -0.56
N LEU A 167 11.95 27.55 0.33
CA LEU A 167 13.22 26.95 -0.05
C LEU A 167 13.04 25.66 -0.87
N ILE A 168 12.12 24.77 -0.45
CA ILE A 168 11.77 23.54 -1.19
C ILE A 168 11.17 23.89 -2.56
N THR A 169 10.27 24.88 -2.60
CA THR A 169 9.63 25.34 -3.84
C THR A 169 10.66 25.88 -4.83
N LYS A 170 11.63 26.67 -4.37
CA LYS A 170 12.75 27.17 -5.19
C LYS A 170 13.62 26.04 -5.72
N GLN A 171 13.93 25.03 -4.92
CA GLN A 171 14.69 23.86 -5.36
C GLN A 171 13.94 23.03 -6.42
N GLY A 172 12.61 22.99 -6.37
CA GLY A 172 11.74 22.35 -7.36
C GLY A 172 11.48 23.17 -8.63
N GLY A 173 12.33 24.16 -8.94
CA GLY A 173 12.20 25.00 -10.13
C GLY A 173 11.10 26.07 -10.01
N GLY A 174 10.71 26.45 -8.79
CA GLY A 174 9.70 27.49 -8.54
C GLY A 174 8.25 27.04 -8.71
N ARG A 175 8.00 25.75 -8.97
CA ARG A 175 6.63 25.21 -9.09
C ARG A 175 5.96 25.19 -7.72
N HIS A 176 4.84 25.90 -7.59
CA HIS A 176 4.05 25.97 -6.34
C HIS A 176 3.35 24.65 -5.97
N THR A 177 3.62 23.53 -6.65
CA THR A 177 3.02 22.22 -6.40
C THR A 177 3.12 21.84 -4.92
N PHE A 178 4.29 22.00 -4.29
CA PHE A 178 4.47 21.63 -2.88
C PHE A 178 3.64 22.48 -1.91
N LEU A 179 3.64 23.81 -2.10
CA LEU A 179 2.81 24.73 -1.32
C LEU A 179 1.31 24.41 -1.49
N ASN A 180 0.90 24.12 -2.73
CA ASN A 180 -0.49 23.78 -3.04
C ASN A 180 -0.87 22.45 -2.37
N GLU A 181 -0.01 21.43 -2.38
CA GLU A 181 -0.28 20.19 -1.64
C GLU A 181 -0.54 20.45 -0.15
N ILE A 182 0.27 21.29 0.50
CA ILE A 182 0.09 21.65 1.92
C ILE A 182 -1.26 22.33 2.14
N LYS A 183 -1.58 23.34 1.32
CA LYS A 183 -2.85 24.07 1.41
C LYS A 183 -4.06 23.16 1.20
N THR A 184 -4.01 22.31 0.17
CA THR A 184 -5.06 21.32 -0.13
C THR A 184 -5.23 20.37 1.06
N SER A 185 -4.16 19.87 1.65
CA SER A 185 -4.26 19.00 2.82
C SER A 185 -4.89 19.68 4.02
N LEU A 186 -4.52 20.93 4.31
CA LEU A 186 -5.15 21.70 5.38
C LEU A 186 -6.65 21.87 5.15
N LEU A 187 -7.06 22.23 3.93
CA LEU A 187 -8.47 22.38 3.55
C LEU A 187 -9.25 21.07 3.71
N LEU A 188 -8.69 19.96 3.20
CA LEU A 188 -9.31 18.63 3.31
C LEU A 188 -9.44 18.17 4.77
N LEU A 189 -8.44 18.45 5.60
CA LEU A 189 -8.47 18.14 7.04
C LEU A 189 -9.46 19.03 7.80
N GLN A 190 -9.61 20.31 7.44
CA GLN A 190 -10.66 21.18 7.98
C GLN A 190 -12.06 20.66 7.62
N LYS A 191 -12.29 20.25 6.37
CA LYS A 191 -13.54 19.62 5.95
C LYS A 191 -13.82 18.33 6.73
N LEU A 192 -12.81 17.47 6.88
CA LEU A 192 -12.93 16.24 7.67
C LEU A 192 -13.26 16.55 9.14
N TYR A 193 -12.63 17.57 9.72
CA TYR A 193 -12.93 18.04 11.08
C TYR A 193 -14.40 18.45 11.22
N HIS A 194 -14.94 19.24 10.28
CA HIS A 194 -16.35 19.61 10.28
C HIS A 194 -17.28 18.40 10.19
N GLU A 195 -17.00 17.44 9.30
CA GLU A 195 -17.83 16.22 9.19
C GLU A 195 -17.83 15.38 10.47
N ILE A 196 -16.70 15.31 11.18
CA ILE A 196 -16.60 14.62 12.48
C ILE A 196 -17.35 15.39 13.57
N GLU A 197 -17.33 16.73 13.52
CA GLU A 197 -18.08 17.58 14.45
C GLU A 197 -19.59 17.49 14.24
N ASP A 198 -20.05 17.44 13.00
CA ASP A 198 -21.46 17.30 12.64
C ASP A 198 -22.03 15.91 12.94
N THR A 199 -21.16 14.90 13.04
CA THR A 199 -21.57 13.53 13.39
C THR A 199 -21.82 13.44 14.90
N ASN A 200 -23.08 13.20 15.27
CA ASN A 200 -23.53 13.19 16.67
C ASN A 200 -23.22 11.84 17.35
N THR A 201 -21.93 11.53 17.54
CA THR A 201 -21.44 10.31 18.19
C THR A 201 -20.88 10.63 19.57
N SER A 202 -21.44 10.00 20.61
CA SER A 202 -20.92 10.09 21.98
C SER A 202 -19.62 9.29 22.14
N GLY A 203 -18.60 9.88 22.75
CA GLY A 203 -17.33 9.20 23.02
C GLY A 203 -16.33 9.19 21.85
N LYS A 204 -16.51 10.06 20.85
CA LYS A 204 -15.50 10.27 19.79
C LYS A 204 -14.18 10.78 20.36
N GLY A 205 -13.08 10.40 19.71
CA GLY A 205 -11.74 10.93 19.99
C GLY A 205 -11.57 12.34 19.42
N ALA A 206 -10.34 12.85 19.49
CA ALA A 206 -10.00 14.17 18.95
C ALA A 206 -9.18 14.06 17.65
N LEU A 207 -9.58 14.81 16.62
CA LEU A 207 -8.74 15.13 15.48
C LEU A 207 -8.00 16.46 15.76
N ILE A 208 -6.69 16.40 15.97
CA ILE A 208 -5.86 17.55 16.32
C ILE A 208 -4.81 17.75 15.23
N VAL A 209 -4.78 18.95 14.63
CA VAL A 209 -3.84 19.28 13.57
C VAL A 209 -2.95 20.42 14.01
N HIS A 210 -1.64 20.21 13.95
CA HIS A 210 -0.62 21.21 14.22
C HIS A 210 0.22 21.47 12.97
N SER A 211 0.77 22.67 12.88
CA SER A 211 1.70 23.08 11.84
C SER A 211 3.09 23.35 12.41
N TYR A 212 4.14 22.97 11.68
CA TYR A 212 5.54 23.21 12.06
C TYR A 212 6.29 23.92 10.93
N ASP A 213 7.35 24.64 11.29
CA ASP A 213 8.12 25.46 10.35
C ASP A 213 9.61 25.08 10.27
N THR A 214 10.04 24.07 11.02
CA THR A 214 11.41 23.54 11.03
C THR A 214 11.65 22.53 9.92
N ILE A 215 12.92 22.29 9.53
CA ILE A 215 13.28 21.25 8.57
C ILE A 215 13.19 19.90 9.28
N PRO A 216 12.24 19.03 8.90
CA PRO A 216 12.10 17.73 9.53
C PRO A 216 13.19 16.77 9.04
N SER A 217 13.66 15.90 9.94
CA SER A 217 14.65 14.86 9.62
C SER A 217 14.01 13.63 8.94
N HIS A 218 12.71 13.43 9.15
CA HIS A 218 11.95 12.28 8.67
C HIS A 218 10.45 12.59 8.61
N SER A 219 9.65 11.74 7.96
CA SER A 219 8.20 11.68 8.19
C SER A 219 7.88 10.43 8.98
N PHE A 220 6.76 10.40 9.69
CA PHE A 220 6.47 9.29 10.59
C PHE A 220 4.99 8.98 10.75
N ILE A 221 4.74 7.75 11.18
CA ILE A 221 3.46 7.28 11.72
C ILE A 221 3.77 6.60 13.05
N SER A 222 3.22 7.13 14.13
CA SER A 222 3.35 6.58 15.48
C SER A 222 2.00 6.04 15.92
N ILE A 223 1.98 4.78 16.35
CA ILE A 223 0.77 4.08 16.80
C ILE A 223 0.96 3.72 18.26
N ASP A 224 0.04 4.18 19.10
CA ASP A 224 0.01 3.91 20.53
C ASP A 224 1.39 4.08 21.18
N ALA A 225 2.09 5.19 20.86
CA ALA A 225 3.51 5.36 21.21
C ALA A 225 3.78 5.37 22.73
N GLN A 226 2.75 5.61 23.54
CA GLN A 226 2.81 5.56 25.00
C GLN A 226 2.56 4.14 25.56
N SER A 227 2.27 3.17 24.71
CA SER A 227 2.04 1.76 25.07
C SER A 227 3.33 0.94 24.95
N SER A 228 3.40 -0.16 25.71
CA SER A 228 4.42 -1.19 25.51
C SER A 228 4.30 -1.89 24.16
N SER A 229 3.12 -1.88 23.55
CA SER A 229 2.85 -2.39 22.20
C SER A 229 2.98 -1.34 21.10
N GLY A 230 3.58 -0.18 21.40
CA GLY A 230 3.70 0.92 20.47
C GLY A 230 4.59 0.59 19.27
N MET A 231 4.26 1.19 18.12
CA MET A 231 5.02 1.05 16.88
C MET A 231 5.25 2.42 16.25
N ILE A 232 6.42 2.61 15.66
CA ILE A 232 6.74 3.80 14.87
C ILE A 232 7.27 3.37 13.51
N ILE A 233 6.73 3.98 12.46
CA ILE A 233 7.28 3.94 11.11
C ILE A 233 7.94 5.29 10.86
N ALA A 234 9.23 5.29 10.57
CA ALA A 234 10.01 6.47 10.25
C ALA A 234 10.51 6.39 8.80
N ASP A 235 10.04 7.30 7.94
CA ASP A 235 10.56 7.48 6.59
C ASP A 235 11.75 8.42 6.63
N ILE A 236 12.94 7.87 6.41
CA ILE A 236 14.21 8.57 6.53
C ILE A 236 14.51 9.24 5.18
N GLY A 237 14.64 10.57 5.20
CA GLY A 237 15.05 11.31 4.02
C GLY A 237 15.08 12.80 4.30
N PRO A 238 16.23 13.49 4.11
CA PRO A 238 16.29 14.93 4.31
C PRO A 238 15.33 15.62 3.33
N TYR A 239 14.50 16.51 3.84
CA TYR A 239 13.46 17.18 3.05
C TYR A 239 14.03 18.09 1.95
N LEU A 240 15.32 18.43 2.06
CA LEU A 240 16.11 19.20 1.10
C LEU A 240 17.03 18.34 0.22
N GLY A 241 17.02 17.03 0.39
CA GLY A 241 17.80 16.11 -0.43
C GLY A 241 17.03 15.68 -1.68
N ARG A 242 17.70 15.68 -2.84
CA ARG A 242 17.22 15.00 -4.07
C ARG A 242 17.26 13.47 -3.96
N SER A 243 17.30 12.92 -2.74
CA SER A 243 17.42 11.49 -2.49
C SER A 243 16.07 10.81 -2.65
N THR A 244 15.83 10.30 -3.86
CA THR A 244 14.95 9.17 -4.10
C THR A 244 15.85 7.96 -4.32
N PRO A 245 15.69 6.85 -3.57
CA PRO A 245 14.56 6.50 -2.71
C PRO A 245 14.65 7.02 -1.25
N ARG A 246 13.50 7.08 -0.56
CA ARG A 246 13.39 7.39 0.88
C ARG A 246 13.07 6.11 1.65
N PRO A 247 14.05 5.49 2.33
CA PRO A 247 13.80 4.26 3.06
C PRO A 247 12.89 4.46 4.27
N SER A 248 12.12 3.43 4.59
CA SER A 248 11.21 3.40 5.75
C SER A 248 11.73 2.41 6.77
N MET A 249 11.76 2.79 8.04
CA MET A 249 12.14 1.92 9.15
C MET A 249 10.93 1.69 10.05
N GLN A 250 10.60 0.42 10.30
CA GLN A 250 9.56 0.04 11.25
C GLN A 250 10.22 -0.39 12.57
N VAL A 251 9.87 0.28 13.65
CA VAL A 251 10.40 0.02 14.99
C VAL A 251 9.29 -0.24 16.00
N VAL A 252 9.57 -1.11 16.96
CA VAL A 252 8.69 -1.41 18.10
C VAL A 252 9.34 -1.02 19.42
N ASN A 253 8.51 -0.79 20.43
CA ASN A 253 8.97 -0.41 21.75
C ASN A 253 9.81 -1.50 22.41
N LYS A 254 11.14 -1.34 22.34
CA LYS A 254 12.13 -2.14 23.07
C LYS A 254 12.99 -1.24 23.94
N LYS A 255 13.35 -1.74 25.12
CA LYS A 255 14.26 -1.05 26.06
C LYS A 255 15.61 -0.81 25.38
N ASN A 256 16.10 0.43 25.45
CA ASN A 256 17.36 0.87 24.82
C ASN A 256 17.39 0.68 23.29
N GLY A 257 16.23 0.62 22.64
CA GLY A 257 16.11 0.54 21.19
C GLY A 257 15.92 1.89 20.51
N MET A 258 15.75 1.86 19.18
CA MET A 258 15.53 3.05 18.34
C MET A 258 14.15 3.68 18.54
N PHE A 259 13.20 2.96 19.14
CA PHE A 259 11.85 3.48 19.39
C PHE A 259 11.86 4.75 20.24
N GLY A 260 12.65 4.78 21.32
CA GLY A 260 12.76 5.96 22.19
C GLY A 260 13.28 7.17 21.44
N TYR A 261 14.35 6.99 20.64
CA TYR A 261 14.90 8.05 19.79
C TYR A 261 13.84 8.64 18.84
N TRP A 262 13.11 7.79 18.11
CA TRP A 262 12.08 8.28 17.18
C TRP A 262 10.91 8.94 17.89
N LYS A 263 10.46 8.37 19.01
CA LYS A 263 9.41 8.96 19.84
C LYS A 263 9.82 10.36 20.32
N ASP A 264 11.03 10.51 20.84
CA ASP A 264 11.52 11.80 21.35
C ASP A 264 11.64 12.84 20.23
N MET A 265 12.10 12.44 19.04
CA MET A 265 12.11 13.34 17.88
C MET A 265 10.70 13.79 17.47
N ASN A 266 9.72 12.88 17.49
CA ASN A 266 8.32 13.19 17.16
C ASN A 266 7.70 14.11 18.21
N ASP A 267 7.99 13.88 19.49
CA ASP A 267 7.52 14.69 20.60
C ASP A 267 8.12 16.11 20.54
N ILE A 268 9.43 16.25 20.27
CA ILE A 268 10.09 17.56 20.05
C ILE A 268 9.43 18.32 18.89
N MET A 269 9.16 17.64 17.77
CA MET A 269 8.47 18.25 16.63
C MET A 269 7.05 18.70 16.99
N TRP A 270 6.35 17.96 17.85
CA TRP A 270 5.03 18.33 18.34
C TRP A 270 5.09 19.54 19.29
N GLU A 271 6.01 19.55 20.24
CA GLU A 271 6.20 20.63 21.21
C GLU A 271 6.58 21.96 20.54
N GLY A 272 7.39 21.91 19.48
CA GLY A 272 7.75 23.07 18.67
C GLY A 272 6.70 23.50 17.64
N SER A 273 5.56 22.82 17.57
CA SER A 273 4.52 23.09 16.57
C SER A 273 3.38 23.98 17.09
N ASN A 274 2.66 24.59 16.17
CA ASN A 274 1.56 25.50 16.46
C ASN A 274 0.20 24.87 16.07
N PRO A 275 -0.84 24.93 16.92
CA PRO A 275 -2.17 24.46 16.58
C PRO A 275 -2.74 25.16 15.33
N VAL A 276 -3.30 24.38 14.41
CA VAL A 276 -4.01 24.92 13.24
C VAL A 276 -5.45 25.28 13.64
N LYS A 277 -5.91 26.46 13.20
CA LYS A 277 -7.30 26.88 13.42
C LYS A 277 -8.24 26.09 12.50
N MET A 278 -8.75 24.97 13.00
CA MET A 278 -9.65 24.10 12.23
C MET A 278 -11.05 24.71 12.03
N LYS A 279 -11.49 25.61 12.92
CA LYS A 279 -12.79 26.29 12.86
C LYS A 279 -12.81 27.57 12.01
N ALA A 280 -11.64 28.10 11.69
CA ALA A 280 -11.52 29.36 10.96
C ALA A 280 -11.51 29.05 9.46
N ALA A 281 -12.69 28.79 8.90
CA ALA A 281 -12.84 28.92 7.47
C ALA A 281 -12.97 30.41 7.15
N ASP A 282 -12.08 30.93 6.30
CA ASP A 282 -12.43 32.10 5.50
C ASP A 282 -13.67 31.69 4.69
N PRO A 283 -14.82 32.37 4.78
CA PRO A 283 -16.04 31.97 4.09
C PRO A 283 -15.86 31.76 2.57
N SER A 284 -14.85 32.39 1.98
CA SER A 284 -14.42 32.21 0.59
C SER A 284 -13.74 30.85 0.31
N ALA A 285 -13.07 30.25 1.30
CA ALA A 285 -12.46 28.92 1.20
C ALA A 285 -13.47 27.77 1.41
N VAL A 286 -14.67 28.08 1.92
CA VAL A 286 -15.78 27.12 2.05
C VAL A 286 -16.45 26.86 0.69
N GLU A 287 -16.33 27.78 -0.27
CA GLU A 287 -16.89 27.59 -1.60
C GLU A 287 -16.02 26.66 -2.47
N SER A 288 -14.69 26.74 -2.41
CA SER A 288 -13.83 25.85 -3.20
C SER A 288 -13.72 24.44 -2.58
N LYS A 289 -14.20 23.44 -3.28
CA LYS A 289 -14.01 22.02 -3.03
C LYS A 289 -12.81 21.51 -3.83
N THR A 290 -12.10 20.56 -3.24
CA THR A 290 -10.97 19.88 -3.90
C THR A 290 -11.22 18.39 -3.99
N LEU A 291 -11.02 17.83 -5.18
CA LEU A 291 -11.03 16.40 -5.46
C LEU A 291 -9.63 15.96 -5.89
N VAL A 292 -9.10 14.95 -5.21
CA VAL A 292 -7.80 14.35 -5.55
C VAL A 292 -7.98 12.88 -5.83
N LEU A 293 -7.61 12.44 -7.02
CA LEU A 293 -7.70 11.05 -7.47
C LEU A 293 -6.32 10.57 -7.88
N ALA A 294 -5.96 9.36 -7.51
CA ALA A 294 -4.64 8.79 -7.75
C ALA A 294 -4.76 7.40 -8.36
N SER A 295 -3.76 6.99 -9.13
CA SER A 295 -3.67 5.62 -9.63
C SER A 295 -3.47 4.62 -8.48
N GLY A 296 -4.15 3.49 -8.57
CA GLY A 296 -4.16 2.42 -7.57
C GLY A 296 -5.24 1.40 -7.88
N SER A 297 -5.78 0.72 -6.87
CA SER A 297 -6.82 -0.32 -7.04
C SER A 297 -8.12 0.17 -7.70
N LYS A 298 -8.39 1.48 -7.68
CA LYS A 298 -9.57 2.07 -8.33
C LYS A 298 -9.37 2.42 -9.80
N THR A 299 -8.14 2.30 -10.33
CA THR A 299 -7.91 2.45 -11.77
C THR A 299 -8.41 1.20 -12.46
N GLU A 300 -9.18 1.36 -13.53
CA GLU A 300 -9.67 0.21 -14.31
C GLU A 300 -8.89 0.06 -15.61
N PHE A 301 -8.74 -1.16 -16.10
CA PHE A 301 -8.28 -1.46 -17.46
C PHE A 301 -9.37 -2.21 -18.23
N TYR A 302 -9.32 -2.09 -19.56
CA TYR A 302 -10.26 -2.78 -20.44
C TYR A 302 -9.74 -4.19 -20.76
N ASP A 303 -10.49 -5.20 -20.33
CA ASP A 303 -10.25 -6.61 -20.64
C ASP A 303 -10.96 -6.98 -21.94
N SER A 304 -10.18 -7.15 -23.01
CA SER A 304 -10.67 -7.51 -24.33
C SER A 304 -11.27 -8.91 -24.41
N GLU A 305 -10.89 -9.84 -23.51
CA GLU A 305 -11.45 -11.20 -23.50
C GLU A 305 -12.86 -11.22 -22.93
N ARG A 306 -13.12 -10.34 -21.96
CA ARG A 306 -14.40 -10.24 -21.25
C ARG A 306 -15.28 -9.09 -21.72
N ASP A 307 -14.79 -8.27 -22.65
CA ASP A 307 -15.44 -7.04 -23.12
C ASP A 307 -15.94 -6.16 -21.95
N SER A 308 -15.09 -5.99 -20.93
CA SER A 308 -15.48 -5.27 -19.71
C SER A 308 -14.30 -4.58 -19.04
N TRP A 309 -14.63 -3.60 -18.19
CA TRP A 309 -13.65 -2.88 -17.38
C TRP A 309 -13.40 -3.64 -16.07
N THR A 310 -12.14 -3.85 -15.74
CA THR A 310 -11.70 -4.57 -14.55
C THR A 310 -10.69 -3.72 -13.77
N GLU A 311 -10.64 -3.84 -12.45
CA GLU A 311 -9.64 -3.16 -11.62
C GLU A 311 -8.20 -3.55 -12.02
N ALA A 312 -7.33 -2.56 -12.10
CA ALA A 312 -5.92 -2.74 -12.40
C ALA A 312 -5.15 -3.24 -11.15
N TYR A 313 -4.04 -3.92 -11.41
CA TYR A 313 -3.15 -4.44 -10.39
C TYR A 313 -2.06 -3.43 -10.08
N ILE A 314 -1.64 -3.37 -8.81
CA ILE A 314 -0.41 -2.68 -8.43
C ILE A 314 0.76 -3.48 -9.01
N CYS A 315 1.49 -2.88 -9.94
CA CYS A 315 2.55 -3.57 -10.67
C CYS A 315 3.92 -3.38 -10.02
N GLN A 316 4.82 -4.31 -10.33
CA GLN A 316 6.21 -4.22 -9.95
C GLN A 316 6.86 -3.04 -10.66
N MET A 317 7.60 -2.24 -9.90
CA MET A 317 8.35 -1.11 -10.45
C MET A 317 9.60 -1.59 -11.16
N GLY A 318 9.87 -1.03 -12.34
CA GLY A 318 11.14 -1.15 -13.02
C GLY A 318 12.29 -0.49 -12.26
N GLU A 319 13.51 -0.90 -12.58
CA GLU A 319 14.71 -0.28 -12.02
C GLU A 319 14.78 1.21 -12.43
N GLY A 320 15.00 2.11 -11.47
CA GLY A 320 15.10 3.54 -11.71
C GLY A 320 13.76 4.28 -11.85
N TRP A 321 12.63 3.59 -11.84
CA TRP A 321 11.31 4.24 -11.87
C TRP A 321 11.07 5.12 -10.65
N ARG A 322 10.38 6.24 -10.87
CA ARG A 322 10.03 7.21 -9.83
C ARG A 322 8.52 7.24 -9.56
N GLY A 323 8.16 7.31 -8.28
CA GLY A 323 6.76 7.43 -7.87
C GLY A 323 6.20 8.85 -7.99
N ILE A 324 4.88 8.96 -7.96
CA ILE A 324 4.13 10.19 -7.68
C ILE A 324 3.55 10.06 -6.27
N LYS A 325 3.71 11.11 -5.45
CA LYS A 325 3.30 11.05 -4.04
C LYS A 325 1.80 10.80 -3.93
N GLY A 326 1.42 9.72 -3.24
CA GLY A 326 0.03 9.33 -3.03
C GLY A 326 -0.58 8.48 -4.15
N SER A 327 0.23 8.05 -5.12
CA SER A 327 -0.19 7.20 -6.25
C SER A 327 0.64 5.91 -6.30
N GLN A 328 0.08 4.88 -6.93
CA GLN A 328 0.72 3.58 -7.14
C GLN A 328 0.89 3.31 -8.64
N TRP A 329 1.95 2.60 -8.99
CA TRP A 329 2.13 2.09 -10.36
C TRP A 329 1.12 0.98 -10.62
N VAL A 330 0.40 1.09 -11.72
CA VAL A 330 -0.66 0.14 -12.09
C VAL A 330 -0.44 -0.45 -13.47
N TRP A 331 -0.81 -1.72 -13.61
CA TRP A 331 -0.82 -2.45 -14.88
C TRP A 331 -1.94 -3.50 -14.88
N VAL A 332 -2.09 -4.28 -15.95
CA VAL A 332 -3.11 -5.34 -16.05
C VAL A 332 -2.79 -6.58 -15.21
N ARG A 333 -1.60 -6.61 -14.59
CA ARG A 333 -1.07 -7.69 -13.74
C ARG A 333 0.12 -7.18 -12.92
N GLU A 334 0.55 -7.92 -11.90
CA GLU A 334 1.68 -7.53 -11.05
C GLU A 334 3.00 -7.43 -11.85
N THR A 335 3.28 -8.41 -12.71
CA THR A 335 4.47 -8.45 -13.58
C THR A 335 4.03 -8.83 -14.99
N VAL A 336 4.60 -8.20 -16.02
CA VAL A 336 4.32 -8.51 -17.44
C VAL A 336 4.60 -9.98 -17.76
N THR A 337 4.06 -10.52 -18.85
CA THR A 337 4.49 -11.86 -19.30
C THR A 337 5.78 -11.74 -20.12
N LYS A 338 6.56 -12.82 -20.22
CA LYS A 338 7.76 -12.82 -21.07
C LYS A 338 7.42 -12.53 -22.54
N GLU A 339 6.30 -13.08 -23.03
CA GLU A 339 5.85 -12.84 -24.40
C GLU A 339 5.46 -11.36 -24.62
N GLU A 340 4.77 -10.75 -23.65
CA GLU A 340 4.42 -9.33 -23.65
C GLU A 340 5.69 -8.45 -23.58
N ALA A 341 6.68 -8.83 -22.77
CA ALA A 341 7.97 -8.13 -22.73
C ALA A 341 8.69 -8.14 -24.09
N ILE A 342 8.63 -9.25 -24.81
CA ILE A 342 9.28 -9.42 -26.12
C ILE A 342 8.52 -8.67 -27.22
N THR A 343 7.19 -8.77 -27.24
CA THR A 343 6.36 -8.27 -28.35
C THR A 343 5.81 -6.86 -28.12
N GLY A 344 5.87 -6.36 -26.90
CA GLY A 344 5.19 -5.14 -26.50
C GLY A 344 3.68 -5.34 -26.39
N SER A 345 2.97 -4.33 -25.93
CA SER A 345 1.51 -4.39 -25.82
C SER A 345 0.89 -3.00 -25.80
N GLN A 346 -0.42 -2.95 -26.06
CA GLN A 346 -1.21 -1.75 -25.87
C GLN A 346 -2.43 -2.09 -25.01
N LYS A 347 -2.62 -1.34 -23.93
CA LYS A 347 -3.72 -1.54 -22.98
C LYS A 347 -4.38 -0.20 -22.66
N LYS A 348 -5.71 -0.24 -22.53
CA LYS A 348 -6.52 0.93 -22.17
C LYS A 348 -6.83 0.91 -20.68
N PHE A 349 -6.62 2.04 -20.02
CA PHE A 349 -7.02 2.28 -18.65
C PHE A 349 -8.02 3.43 -18.59
N ARG A 350 -8.84 3.48 -17.54
CA ARG A 350 -9.70 4.63 -17.30
C ARG A 350 -9.77 5.02 -15.83
N LEU A 351 -10.10 6.29 -15.64
CA LEU A 351 -10.53 6.88 -14.39
C LEU A 351 -11.91 7.52 -14.62
N GLN A 352 -12.89 7.13 -13.81
CA GLN A 352 -14.20 7.76 -13.80
C GLN A 352 -14.40 8.53 -12.49
N PHE A 353 -14.95 9.74 -12.58
CA PHE A 353 -15.25 10.55 -11.41
C PHE A 353 -16.38 11.53 -11.67
N ASN A 354 -17.14 11.84 -10.61
CA ASN A 354 -18.23 12.79 -10.68
C ASN A 354 -17.83 14.12 -10.02
N LEU A 355 -18.14 15.23 -10.68
CA LEU A 355 -18.08 16.57 -10.11
C LEU A 355 -19.51 17.05 -9.83
N PRO A 356 -19.94 17.11 -8.55
CA PRO A 356 -21.31 17.49 -8.18
C PRO A 356 -21.49 19.02 -8.26
N LEU A 357 -21.42 19.53 -9.49
CA LEU A 357 -21.46 20.93 -9.87
C LEU A 357 -22.74 21.25 -10.64
N LYS A 358 -23.24 22.48 -10.50
CA LYS A 358 -24.35 22.98 -11.33
C LYS A 358 -23.89 23.46 -12.70
N SER A 359 -22.63 23.87 -12.84
CA SER A 359 -22.05 24.34 -14.11
C SER A 359 -20.53 24.15 -14.15
N SER A 360 -19.95 23.95 -15.33
CA SER A 360 -18.49 23.78 -15.50
C SER A 360 -17.68 25.06 -15.25
N GLY A 361 -18.32 26.24 -15.27
CA GLY A 361 -17.66 27.53 -14.94
C GLY A 361 -17.23 27.66 -13.48
N SER A 362 -17.65 26.71 -12.64
CA SER A 362 -17.19 26.55 -11.26
C SER A 362 -15.87 25.80 -11.13
N ILE A 363 -15.30 25.24 -12.20
CA ILE A 363 -14.01 24.55 -12.13
C ILE A 363 -12.92 25.62 -12.20
N HIS A 364 -12.16 25.75 -11.13
CA HIS A 364 -11.04 26.71 -11.07
C HIS A 364 -9.76 26.11 -11.64
N ARG A 365 -9.59 24.78 -11.50
CA ARG A 365 -8.37 24.08 -11.86
C ARG A 365 -8.61 22.59 -12.01
N ALA A 366 -8.01 21.97 -13.02
CA ALA A 366 -7.86 20.52 -13.09
C ALA A 366 -6.48 20.18 -13.66
N GLU A 367 -5.63 19.60 -12.82
CA GLU A 367 -4.25 19.28 -13.16
C GLU A 367 -3.95 17.82 -12.90
N MET A 368 -3.25 17.17 -13.83
CA MET A 368 -2.83 15.79 -13.71
C MET A 368 -1.31 15.68 -13.75
N LEU A 369 -0.76 15.01 -12.74
CA LEU A 369 0.59 14.48 -12.80
C LEU A 369 0.57 13.10 -13.42
N LEU A 370 1.46 12.79 -14.35
CA LEU A 370 1.51 11.49 -15.01
C LEU A 370 2.94 11.03 -15.32
N ARG A 371 3.16 9.71 -15.22
CA ARG A 371 4.28 8.98 -15.81
C ARG A 371 3.78 7.67 -16.37
N SER A 372 4.49 7.15 -17.35
CA SER A 372 4.28 5.80 -17.86
C SER A 372 5.59 5.21 -18.33
N ASP A 373 5.62 3.88 -18.39
CA ASP A 373 6.61 3.11 -19.14
C ASP A 373 5.87 2.22 -20.14
N ASN A 374 5.97 2.43 -21.46
CA ASN A 374 6.80 3.44 -22.13
C ASN A 374 6.00 4.72 -22.42
N THR A 375 4.91 4.64 -23.16
CA THR A 375 4.21 5.82 -23.69
C THR A 375 2.71 5.75 -23.50
N CYS A 376 2.10 6.85 -23.09
CA CYS A 376 0.69 6.98 -22.81
C CYS A 376 0.05 8.12 -23.63
N HIS A 377 -1.06 7.81 -24.29
CA HIS A 377 -1.96 8.82 -24.86
C HIS A 377 -3.17 9.02 -23.95
N ILE A 378 -3.65 10.25 -23.84
CA ILE A 378 -4.70 10.62 -22.90
C ILE A 378 -5.89 11.18 -23.66
N THR A 379 -7.08 10.72 -23.27
CA THR A 379 -8.37 11.28 -23.72
C THR A 379 -9.17 11.69 -22.49
N VAL A 380 -9.67 12.93 -22.48
CA VAL A 380 -10.52 13.46 -21.40
C VAL A 380 -11.88 13.81 -21.99
N ASN A 381 -12.95 13.15 -21.54
CA ASN A 381 -14.33 13.36 -22.02
C ASN A 381 -14.41 13.46 -23.55
N ASP A 382 -13.86 12.46 -24.24
CA ASP A 382 -13.78 12.33 -25.71
C ASP A 382 -12.80 13.28 -26.43
N VAL A 383 -12.09 14.15 -25.71
CA VAL A 383 -11.03 14.98 -26.30
C VAL A 383 -9.65 14.34 -26.10
N ARG A 384 -9.06 13.87 -27.21
CA ARG A 384 -7.70 13.32 -27.21
C ARG A 384 -6.66 14.43 -27.15
N LEU A 385 -5.77 14.36 -26.17
CA LEU A 385 -4.61 15.24 -26.10
C LEU A 385 -3.57 14.80 -27.14
N LEU A 386 -2.97 15.77 -27.83
CA LEU A 386 -2.03 15.51 -28.93
C LEU A 386 -0.65 15.04 -28.45
N GLN A 387 -0.29 15.34 -27.21
CA GLN A 387 1.00 14.98 -26.64
C GLN A 387 1.02 13.53 -26.17
N GLU A 388 2.16 12.87 -26.40
CA GLU A 388 2.49 11.57 -25.83
C GLU A 388 3.26 11.78 -24.53
N TYR A 389 2.95 10.97 -23.51
CA TYR A 389 3.57 11.07 -22.19
C TYR A 389 4.32 9.79 -21.89
N GLY A 390 5.59 9.89 -21.53
CA GLY A 390 6.45 8.74 -21.21
C GLY A 390 7.68 9.20 -20.44
N GLY A 391 8.25 8.35 -19.59
CA GLY A 391 9.41 8.71 -18.76
C GLY A 391 9.20 8.34 -17.30
N ALA A 392 9.20 7.03 -17.04
CA ALA A 392 9.08 6.49 -15.70
C ALA A 392 10.28 6.88 -14.80
N GLU A 393 11.44 7.10 -15.40
CA GLU A 393 12.73 7.40 -14.78
C GLU A 393 13.03 8.91 -14.63
N TYR A 394 12.29 9.76 -15.35
CA TYR A 394 12.53 11.22 -15.39
C TYR A 394 12.47 11.84 -14.00
N SER A 395 13.23 12.91 -13.74
CA SER A 395 13.24 13.57 -12.43
C SER A 395 11.85 14.03 -11.99
N ASP A 396 11.10 14.61 -12.92
CA ASP A 396 9.80 15.23 -12.68
C ASP A 396 8.71 14.54 -13.52
N PRO A 397 7.49 14.34 -12.97
CA PRO A 397 6.36 13.86 -13.74
C PRO A 397 5.88 14.94 -14.72
N PHE A 398 5.14 14.53 -15.75
CA PHE A 398 4.42 15.47 -16.61
C PHE A 398 3.32 16.13 -15.78
N LEU A 399 3.21 17.45 -15.88
CA LEU A 399 2.09 18.23 -15.37
C LEU A 399 1.21 18.61 -16.55
N ILE A 400 -0.04 18.19 -16.51
CA ILE A 400 -0.99 18.29 -17.62
C ILE A 400 -2.21 19.06 -17.12
N ASP A 401 -2.43 20.24 -17.70
CA ASP A 401 -3.61 21.05 -17.43
C ASP A 401 -4.78 20.54 -18.27
N ILE A 402 -5.86 20.12 -17.61
CA ILE A 402 -7.05 19.52 -18.24
C ILE A 402 -8.34 20.23 -17.85
N ASP A 403 -8.25 21.39 -17.21
CA ASP A 403 -9.37 22.21 -16.74
C ASP A 403 -10.43 22.45 -17.83
N GLN A 404 -10.01 22.77 -19.05
CA GLN A 404 -10.89 23.03 -20.20
C GLN A 404 -11.62 21.79 -20.73
N TYR A 405 -11.20 20.58 -20.35
CA TYR A 405 -11.77 19.32 -20.84
C TYR A 405 -12.68 18.63 -19.82
N VAL A 406 -12.63 19.07 -18.56
CA VAL A 406 -13.45 18.54 -17.46
C VAL A 406 -14.75 19.34 -17.36
N HIS A 407 -15.86 18.68 -17.01
CA HIS A 407 -17.17 19.33 -16.90
C HIS A 407 -17.94 18.91 -15.65
N ALA A 408 -19.03 19.62 -15.35
CA ALA A 408 -19.96 19.21 -14.31
C ALA A 408 -20.55 17.82 -14.60
N GLY A 409 -20.79 17.01 -13.57
CA GLY A 409 -21.29 15.65 -13.68
C GLY A 409 -20.18 14.60 -13.87
N ASP A 410 -20.48 13.53 -14.60
CA ASP A 410 -19.58 12.40 -14.79
C ASP A 410 -18.47 12.73 -15.79
N ASN A 411 -17.24 12.46 -15.41
CA ASN A 411 -16.07 12.64 -16.25
C ASN A 411 -15.35 11.30 -16.42
N THR A 412 -14.79 11.08 -17.61
CA THR A 412 -13.94 9.92 -17.89
C THR A 412 -12.63 10.39 -18.48
N ILE A 413 -11.53 9.91 -17.89
CA ILE A 413 -10.18 10.01 -18.46
C ILE A 413 -9.76 8.62 -18.89
N THR A 414 -9.37 8.47 -20.15
CA THR A 414 -8.83 7.23 -20.71
C THR A 414 -7.34 7.39 -20.99
N PHE A 415 -6.57 6.37 -20.65
CA PHE A 415 -5.14 6.27 -20.86
C PHE A 415 -4.87 5.09 -21.79
N ASP A 416 -4.44 5.36 -23.01
CA ASP A 416 -3.96 4.33 -23.93
C ASP A 416 -2.45 4.17 -23.70
N LEU A 417 -2.07 3.15 -22.92
CA LEU A 417 -0.68 2.88 -22.58
C LEU A 417 -0.10 1.85 -23.56
N VAL A 418 1.02 2.22 -24.17
CA VAL A 418 1.81 1.42 -25.10
C VAL A 418 3.13 1.03 -24.44
N SER A 419 3.35 -0.27 -24.33
CA SER A 419 4.62 -0.91 -24.02
C SER A 419 5.34 -1.24 -25.31
N TYR A 420 6.57 -0.76 -25.47
CA TYR A 420 7.37 -1.05 -26.65
C TYR A 420 7.99 -2.45 -26.55
N ALA A 421 8.05 -3.13 -27.69
CA ALA A 421 8.66 -4.45 -27.80
C ALA A 421 10.15 -4.41 -27.41
N LYS A 422 10.59 -5.37 -26.59
CA LYS A 422 12.00 -5.61 -26.29
C LYS A 422 12.39 -7.04 -26.72
N PRO A 423 12.71 -7.26 -28.01
CA PRO A 423 12.87 -8.60 -28.57
C PRO A 423 13.94 -9.47 -27.91
N ASP A 424 14.91 -8.85 -27.23
CA ASP A 424 16.01 -9.49 -26.51
C ASP A 424 15.70 -9.78 -25.04
N ALA A 425 14.48 -9.45 -24.55
CA ALA A 425 14.04 -9.75 -23.20
C ALA A 425 14.10 -11.26 -22.90
N LYS A 426 14.83 -11.62 -21.85
CA LYS A 426 15.00 -13.00 -21.38
C LYS A 426 13.98 -13.35 -20.31
N ALA A 427 13.55 -12.36 -19.54
CA ALA A 427 12.57 -12.46 -18.47
C ALA A 427 11.61 -11.25 -18.47
N PRO A 428 10.43 -11.36 -17.84
CA PRO A 428 9.48 -10.25 -17.70
C PRO A 428 10.07 -8.94 -17.16
N GLU A 429 11.01 -9.05 -16.21
CA GLU A 429 11.60 -7.93 -15.51
C GLU A 429 12.50 -7.08 -16.42
N ASP A 430 12.88 -7.62 -17.59
CA ASP A 430 13.69 -6.91 -18.56
C ASP A 430 12.92 -5.79 -19.28
N ASN A 431 11.58 -5.82 -19.28
CA ASN A 431 10.73 -4.82 -19.92
C ASN A 431 9.49 -4.50 -19.06
N PRO A 432 9.68 -3.87 -17.89
CA PRO A 432 8.57 -3.52 -17.01
C PRO A 432 7.66 -2.50 -17.70
N THR A 433 6.37 -2.51 -17.36
CA THR A 433 5.38 -1.61 -17.97
C THR A 433 4.37 -1.18 -16.92
N GLY A 434 3.99 0.10 -16.94
CA GLY A 434 3.05 0.62 -15.96
C GLY A 434 2.65 2.06 -16.19
N LEU A 435 1.58 2.46 -15.51
CA LEU A 435 1.03 3.81 -15.47
C LEU A 435 1.02 4.32 -14.02
N ILE A 436 1.34 5.58 -13.81
CA ILE A 436 1.10 6.25 -12.53
C ILE A 436 0.59 7.66 -12.78
N TYR A 437 -0.49 8.05 -12.11
CA TYR A 437 -1.05 9.39 -12.23
C TYR A 437 -1.62 9.93 -10.93
N ARG A 438 -1.81 11.24 -10.87
CA ARG A 438 -2.54 11.95 -9.82
C ARG A 438 -3.27 13.14 -10.39
N LEU A 439 -4.59 13.14 -10.32
CA LEU A 439 -5.46 14.23 -10.71
C LEU A 439 -5.82 15.10 -9.49
N HIS A 440 -5.76 16.41 -9.66
CA HIS A 440 -6.15 17.41 -8.70
C HIS A 440 -7.16 18.36 -9.34
N VAL A 441 -8.40 18.36 -8.87
CA VAL A 441 -9.47 19.23 -9.35
C VAL A 441 -9.94 20.15 -8.23
N GLU A 442 -10.01 21.45 -8.51
CA GLU A 442 -10.51 22.49 -7.60
C GLU A 442 -11.73 23.15 -8.24
N TYR A 443 -12.84 23.23 -7.49
CA TYR A 443 -14.13 23.67 -8.02
C TYR A 443 -15.07 24.24 -6.95
N SER A 444 -15.99 25.14 -7.30
CA SER A 444 -16.97 25.76 -6.37
C SER A 444 -18.42 25.31 -6.53
#